data_AF-A0A5D2HUW3-F1
#
_entry.id   AF-A0A5D2HUW3-F1
#
_cell.length_a   1.000
_cell.length_b   1.000
_cell.length_c   1.000
_cell.angle_alpha   90.00
_cell.angle_beta   90.00
_cell.angle_gamma   90.00
#
_symmetry.space_group_name_H-M   'P 1'
#
loop_
_entity.id
_entity.type
_entity.pdbx_description
1 polymer ?
#
loop_
_entity_poly.entity_id
_entity_poly.type
_entity_poly.pdbx_seq_one_letter_code
_entity_poly.pdbx_strand_id
1 'polypeptide(L)'
;MIRLLHDPWLKEEATFYVNIEGTPALEDIRVSDLLQVDGMDWENDLLNGLLAPMDVECVRCVPISLLKPSDQLIWHFSKPGSYDVKSGYVLAIKKFSSLGISL
;
A
#
# COMPACT_ATOMS: atom_id res chain seq x y z
N MET A 1 -10.79 -1.47 8.00
CA MET A 1 -10.21 -0.14 7.76
C MET A 1 -8.71 -0.28 7.87
N ILE A 2 -7.96 0.14 6.85
CA ILE A 2 -6.51 -0.07 6.75
C ILE A 2 -5.75 0.98 7.57
N ARG A 3 -4.78 0.54 8.37
CA ARG A 3 -3.90 1.36 9.20
C ARG A 3 -2.69 1.83 8.39
N LEU A 4 -2.35 3.11 8.52
CA LEU A 4 -1.31 3.76 7.72
C LEU A 4 0.06 3.11 7.86
N LEU A 5 0.49 2.82 9.09
CA LEU A 5 1.83 2.33 9.40
C LEU A 5 1.93 0.80 9.55
N HIS A 6 0.80 0.14 9.83
CA HIS A 6 0.82 -1.27 10.27
C HIS A 6 0.33 -2.26 9.22
N ASP A 7 -0.35 -1.79 8.17
CA ASP A 7 -0.86 -2.66 7.11
C ASP A 7 -0.09 -2.41 5.78
N PRO A 8 0.20 -3.43 4.97
CA PRO A 8 1.00 -3.30 3.74
C PRO A 8 0.12 -2.87 2.55
N TRP A 9 -0.23 -1.59 2.50
CA TRP A 9 -1.27 -1.07 1.59
C TRP A 9 -0.74 -0.29 0.37
N LEU A 10 0.54 0.08 0.36
CA LEU A 10 1.16 0.72 -0.82
C LEU A 10 1.42 -0.32 -1.91
N LYS A 11 1.64 0.17 -3.14
CA LYS A 11 2.02 -0.66 -4.29
C LYS A 11 3.53 -0.80 -4.48
N GLU A 12 4.33 -0.14 -3.65
CA GLU A 12 5.79 -0.18 -3.72
C GLU A 12 6.30 -1.58 -3.33
N GLU A 13 6.97 -2.27 -4.27
CA GLU A 13 7.39 -3.67 -4.09
C GLU A 13 8.48 -3.86 -3.03
N ALA A 14 9.17 -2.78 -2.63
CA ALA A 14 10.24 -2.86 -1.65
C ALA A 14 9.72 -3.15 -0.23
N THR A 15 8.67 -2.44 0.20
CA THR A 15 8.16 -2.52 1.58
C THR A 15 6.66 -2.68 1.67
N PHE A 16 5.86 -2.19 0.71
CA PHE A 16 4.40 -1.99 0.83
C PHE A 16 3.95 -1.08 1.98
N TYR A 17 4.89 -0.44 2.69
CA TYR A 17 4.65 0.48 3.80
C TYR A 17 5.20 1.86 3.48
N VAL A 18 4.60 2.87 4.08
CA VAL A 18 5.16 4.23 4.12
C VAL A 18 6.48 4.20 4.90
N ASN A 19 7.51 4.89 4.41
CA ASN A 19 8.80 5.01 5.09
C ASN A 19 8.79 6.17 6.10
N ILE A 20 8.15 5.93 7.24
CA ILE A 20 8.14 6.87 8.37
C ILE A 20 8.77 6.21 9.59
N GLU A 21 9.69 6.93 10.24
CA GLU A 21 10.10 6.59 11.60
C GLU A 21 8.89 6.80 12.51
N GLY A 22 8.38 5.71 13.10
CA GLY A 22 7.13 5.69 13.84
C GLY A 22 7.08 6.77 14.92
N THR A 23 6.41 7.88 14.62
CA THR A 23 6.05 8.87 15.63
C THR A 23 4.75 8.43 16.28
N PRO A 24 4.65 8.42 17.63
CA PRO A 24 3.45 7.96 18.34
C PRO A 24 2.15 8.65 17.91
N ALA A 25 2.25 9.87 17.34
CA ALA A 25 1.13 10.62 16.81
C ALA A 25 0.43 9.96 15.60
N LEU A 26 1.07 8.99 14.94
CA LEU A 26 0.58 8.36 13.71
C LEU A 26 0.12 6.91 13.92
N GLU A 27 0.23 6.37 15.14
CA GLU A 27 -0.05 4.96 15.47
C GLU A 27 -1.48 4.54 15.11
N ASP A 28 -2.44 5.44 15.35
CA ASP A 28 -3.88 5.19 15.15
C ASP A 28 -4.43 5.73 13.82
N ILE A 29 -3.57 6.31 12.97
CA ILE A 29 -4.01 6.89 11.68
C ILE A 29 -4.37 5.79 10.70
N ARG A 30 -5.49 6.00 10.00
CA ARG A 30 -5.97 5.15 8.92
C ARG A 30 -5.74 5.81 7.57
N VAL A 31 -5.69 4.98 6.53
CA VAL A 31 -5.52 5.47 5.15
C VAL A 31 -6.67 6.39 4.75
N SER A 32 -7.89 6.12 5.21
CA SER A 32 -9.05 6.97 5.00
C SER A 32 -8.92 8.37 5.59
N ASP A 33 -8.13 8.54 6.64
CA ASP A 33 -7.94 9.83 7.31
C ASP A 33 -7.03 10.76 6.48
N LEU A 34 -6.38 10.21 5.45
CA LEU A 34 -5.58 10.95 4.48
C LEU A 34 -6.40 11.46 3.28
N LEU A 35 -7.69 11.16 3.23
CA LEU A 35 -8.60 11.60 2.17
C LEU A 35 -9.22 12.96 2.50
N GLN A 36 -9.64 13.67 1.46
CA GLN A 36 -10.54 14.81 1.60
C GLN A 36 -11.85 14.40 2.28
N VAL A 37 -12.58 15.36 2.83
CA VAL A 37 -13.84 15.13 3.55
C VAL A 37 -14.88 14.38 2.71
N ASP A 38 -14.88 14.59 1.40
CA ASP A 38 -15.79 13.90 0.48
C ASP A 38 -15.33 12.47 0.13
N GLY A 39 -14.11 12.09 0.50
CA GLY A 39 -13.48 10.80 0.23
C GLY A 39 -13.23 10.52 -1.26
N MET A 40 -13.16 11.56 -2.10
CA MET A 40 -13.00 11.40 -3.55
C MET A 40 -11.57 11.66 -4.03
N ASP A 41 -10.76 12.36 -3.24
CA ASP A 41 -9.36 12.62 -3.53
C ASP A 41 -8.51 12.60 -2.25
N TRP A 42 -7.20 12.57 -2.41
CA TRP A 42 -6.24 12.68 -1.33
C TRP A 42 -6.12 14.12 -0.82
N GLU A 43 -5.96 14.29 0.50
CA GLU A 43 -5.70 15.59 1.10
C GLU A 43 -4.21 15.94 0.95
N ASN A 44 -3.87 16.66 -0.11
CA ASN A 44 -2.49 16.89 -0.52
C ASN A 44 -1.66 17.65 0.53
N ASP A 45 -2.24 18.63 1.21
CA ASP A 45 -1.52 19.40 2.22
C ASP A 45 -1.18 18.54 3.43
N LEU A 46 -2.10 17.65 3.84
CA LEU A 46 -1.89 16.68 4.90
C LEU A 46 -0.80 15.67 4.52
N LEU A 47 -0.86 15.11 3.29
CA LEU A 47 0.16 14.18 2.81
C LEU A 47 1.56 14.80 2.79
N ASN A 48 1.70 16.01 2.23
CA ASN A 48 2.99 16.70 2.15
C ASN A 48 3.54 17.11 3.53
N GLY A 49 2.66 17.30 4.53
CA GLY A 49 3.06 17.62 5.90
C GLY A 49 3.42 16.39 6.75
N LEU A 50 2.88 15.22 6.42
CA LEU A 50 3.06 13.98 7.20
C LEU A 50 4.10 13.03 6.63
N LEU A 51 4.20 12.92 5.31
CA LEU A 51 4.96 11.85 4.64
C LEU A 51 6.17 12.40 3.88
N ALA A 52 7.17 11.55 3.67
CA ALA A 52 8.29 11.88 2.78
C ALA A 52 7.78 12.03 1.33
N PRO A 53 8.41 12.88 0.48
CA PRO A 53 7.93 13.11 -0.89
C PRO A 53 7.74 11.84 -1.73
N MET A 54 8.63 10.85 -1.57
CA MET A 54 8.52 9.56 -2.25
C MET A 54 7.28 8.77 -1.82
N ASP A 55 6.95 8.79 -0.53
CA ASP A 55 5.74 8.14 -0.03
C ASP A 55 4.48 8.87 -0.47
N VAL A 56 4.50 10.20 -0.53
CA VAL A 56 3.38 10.98 -1.06
C VAL A 56 3.06 10.57 -2.50
N GLU A 57 4.08 10.39 -3.34
CA GLU A 57 3.90 9.91 -4.72
C GLU A 57 3.32 8.50 -4.76
N CYS A 58 3.79 7.60 -3.89
CA CYS A 58 3.26 6.25 -3.78
C CYS A 58 1.79 6.23 -3.33
N VAL A 59 1.42 7.03 -2.34
CA VAL A 59 0.04 7.17 -1.85
C VAL A 59 -0.88 7.69 -2.95
N ARG A 60 -0.47 8.74 -3.69
CA ARG A 60 -1.25 9.28 -4.81
C ARG A 60 -1.49 8.25 -5.92
N CYS A 61 -0.59 7.28 -6.09
CA CYS A 61 -0.76 6.18 -7.05
C CYS A 61 -1.78 5.11 -6.61
N VAL A 62 -2.24 5.15 -5.36
CA VAL A 62 -3.28 4.25 -4.86
C VAL A 62 -4.65 4.77 -5.36
N PRO A 63 -5.39 3.98 -6.15
CA PRO A 63 -6.65 4.41 -6.72
C PRO A 63 -7.72 4.48 -5.64
N ILE A 64 -8.43 5.60 -5.61
CA ILE A 64 -9.62 5.77 -4.77
C ILE A 64 -10.82 5.19 -5.51
N SER A 65 -11.55 4.29 -4.85
CA SER A 65 -12.73 3.67 -5.43
C SER A 65 -13.94 4.57 -5.26
N LEU A 66 -14.54 5.01 -6.37
CA LEU A 66 -15.77 5.81 -6.39
C LEU A 66 -16.96 5.10 -5.74
N LEU A 67 -16.94 3.77 -5.70
CA LEU A 67 -17.99 2.94 -5.10
C LEU A 67 -17.85 2.80 -3.59
N LYS A 68 -16.73 3.28 -3.01
CA LYS A 68 -16.42 3.23 -1.57
C LYS A 68 -16.70 1.85 -0.93
N PRO A 69 -16.18 0.74 -1.50
CA PRO A 69 -16.26 -0.56 -0.83
C PRO A 69 -15.47 -0.51 0.48
N SER A 70 -15.72 -1.47 1.36
CA SER A 70 -14.86 -1.65 2.54
C SER A 70 -13.42 -1.90 2.10
N ASP A 71 -12.47 -1.24 2.75
CA ASP A 71 -11.04 -1.46 2.50
C ASP A 71 -10.66 -2.94 2.67
N GLN A 72 -9.83 -3.44 1.77
CA GLN A 72 -9.26 -4.78 1.82
C GLN A 72 -7.81 -4.75 1.31
N LEU A 73 -6.94 -5.51 1.98
CA LEU A 73 -5.61 -5.79 1.46
C LEU A 73 -5.72 -6.77 0.30
N ILE A 74 -4.95 -6.53 -0.75
CA ILE A 74 -4.91 -7.37 -1.95
C ILE A 74 -3.53 -7.97 -2.16
N TRP A 75 -3.50 -9.16 -2.74
CA TRP A 75 -2.30 -9.78 -3.26
C TRP A 75 -1.85 -9.06 -4.52
N HIS A 76 -0.91 -8.13 -4.38
CA HIS A 76 -0.38 -7.28 -5.44
C HIS A 76 0.08 -8.06 -6.69
N PHE A 77 0.60 -9.26 -6.49
CA PHE A 77 1.16 -10.11 -7.56
C PHE A 77 0.10 -10.94 -8.30
N SER A 78 -1.19 -10.67 -8.08
CA SER A 78 -2.30 -11.37 -8.72
C SER A 78 -3.34 -10.38 -9.25
N LYS A 79 -3.75 -10.57 -10.50
CA LYS A 79 -4.78 -9.74 -11.16
C LYS A 79 -6.09 -9.65 -10.37
N PRO A 80 -6.67 -10.75 -9.85
CA PRO A 80 -7.87 -10.67 -9.01
C PRO A 80 -7.61 -10.10 -7.61
N GLY A 81 -6.35 -9.84 -7.24
CA GLY A 81 -6.00 -9.37 -5.90
C GLY A 81 -6.12 -10.44 -4.81
N SER A 82 -6.50 -11.67 -5.16
CA SER A 82 -6.52 -12.79 -4.22
C SER A 82 -5.24 -13.61 -4.30
N TYR A 83 -4.81 -14.11 -3.14
CA TYR A 83 -3.73 -15.08 -3.05
C TYR A 83 -4.22 -16.48 -3.38
N ASP A 84 -3.42 -17.22 -4.14
CA ASP A 84 -3.52 -18.67 -4.27
C ASP A 84 -2.11 -19.28 -4.30
N VAL A 85 -2.02 -20.60 -4.07
CA VAL A 85 -0.73 -21.31 -4.03
C VAL A 85 0.04 -21.11 -5.34
N LYS A 86 -0.65 -21.03 -6.47
CA LYS A 86 -0.05 -20.89 -7.80
C LYS A 86 0.63 -19.53 -7.98
N SER A 87 -0.03 -18.43 -7.63
CA SER A 87 0.50 -17.07 -7.72
C SER A 87 1.66 -16.87 -6.76
N GLY A 88 1.58 -17.41 -5.54
CA GLY A 88 2.70 -17.45 -4.60
C GLY A 88 3.91 -18.19 -5.18
N TYR A 89 3.71 -19.38 -5.74
CA TYR A 89 4.78 -20.18 -6.34
C TYR A 89 5.42 -19.48 -7.56
N VAL A 90 4.62 -18.90 -8.45
CA VAL A 90 5.11 -18.14 -9.62
C VAL A 90 5.97 -16.96 -9.18
N LEU A 91 5.54 -16.22 -8.15
CA LEU A 91 6.31 -15.11 -7.60
C LEU A 91 7.64 -15.59 -7.03
N ALA A 92 7.62 -16.66 -6.23
CA ALA A 92 8.82 -17.24 -5.64
C ALA A 92 9.83 -17.64 -6.72
N ILE A 93 9.40 -18.40 -7.74
CA ILE A 93 10.26 -18.78 -8.87
C ILE A 93 10.83 -17.56 -9.57
N LYS A 94 10.02 -16.53 -9.84
CA LYS A 94 10.49 -15.29 -10.48
C LYS A 94 11.59 -14.61 -9.64
N LYS A 95 11.39 -14.49 -8.32
CA LYS A 95 12.36 -13.87 -7.41
C LYS A 95 13.64 -14.73 -7.28
N PHE A 96 13.54 -16.05 -7.17
CA PHE A 96 14.72 -16.94 -7.12
C PHE A 96 15.53 -16.94 -8.43
N SER A 97 14.86 -17.02 -9.58
CA SER A 97 15.52 -16.92 -10.89
C SER A 97 16.25 -15.58 -11.06
N SER A 98 15.67 -14.47 -10.58
CA SER A 98 16.34 -13.16 -10.62
C SER A 98 17.56 -13.07 -9.71
N LEU A 99 17.66 -13.93 -8.69
CA LEU A 99 18.79 -14.04 -7.77
C LEU A 99 19.82 -15.10 -8.21
N GLY A 100 19.61 -15.75 -9.35
CA GLY A 100 20.49 -16.80 -9.86
C GLY A 100 20.40 -18.13 -9.09
N ILE A 101 19.34 -18.33 -8.31
CA ILE A 101 19.10 -19.55 -7.54
C ILE A 101 18.08 -20.40 -8.30
N SER A 102 18.46 -21.62 -8.71
CA SER A 102 17.51 -22.60 -9.22
C SER A 102 16.91 -23.38 -8.05
N LEU A 103 15.58 -23.48 -8.02
CA LEU A 103 14.86 -24.45 -7.19
C LEU A 103 14.89 -25.84 -7.83
#